data_AF-A0A5D0IJL5-F1
#
_entry.id   AF-A0A5D0IJL5-F1
#
_cell.length_a   1.000
_cell.length_b   1.000
_cell.length_c   1.000
_cell.angle_alpha   90.00
_cell.angle_beta   90.00
_cell.angle_gamma   90.00
#
_symmetry.space_group_name_H-M   'P 1'
#
loop_
_entity.id
_entity.type
_entity.pdbx_description
1 polymer ?
#
loop_
_entity_poly.entity_id
_entity_poly.type
_entity_poly.pdbx_seq_one_letter_code
_entity_poly.pdbx_strand_id
1 'polypeptide(L)' 'IWEAFKYVWISEKAVKTMENVDAIQKGLQHKPFNPNSEAHKKFLQKLESKKQALSKSFPHMSF' A
#
# COMPACT_ATOMS: atom_id res chain seq x y z
N ILE A 1 -1.84 15.15 -17.99
CA ILE A 1 -1.56 16.24 -17.01
C ILE A 1 -1.01 15.67 -15.70
N TRP A 2 -1.70 14.74 -15.01
CA TRP A 2 -1.24 14.18 -13.74
C TRP A 2 0.12 13.45 -13.80
N GLU A 3 0.35 12.60 -14.81
CA GLU A 3 1.63 11.88 -14.95
C GLU A 3 2.81 12.82 -15.19
N ALA A 4 2.63 13.84 -16.02
CA ALA A 4 3.65 14.87 -16.26
C ALA A 4 3.96 15.68 -14.99
N PHE A 5 2.93 15.98 -14.19
CA PHE A 5 3.11 16.64 -12.90
C PHE A 5 3.93 15.77 -11.94
N LYS A 6 3.55 14.49 -11.74
CA LYS A 6 4.29 13.58 -10.87
C LYS A 6 5.75 13.46 -11.29
N TYR A 7 6.01 13.33 -12.58
CA TYR A 7 7.37 13.17 -13.11
C TYR A 7 8.27 14.38 -12.83
N VAL A 8 7.73 15.59 -12.94
CA VAL A 8 8.52 16.83 -12.77
C VAL A 8 8.67 17.23 -11.30
N TRP A 9 7.64 17.01 -10.48
CA TRP A 9 7.55 17.60 -9.14
C TRP A 9 7.74 16.61 -7.99
N ILE A 10 7.67 15.31 -8.24
CA ILE A 10 7.76 14.29 -7.21
C ILE A 10 8.99 13.45 -7.46
N SER A 11 9.86 13.35 -6.46
CA SER A 11 11.04 12.48 -6.56
C SER A 11 10.63 11.03 -6.81
N GLU A 12 11.41 10.30 -7.61
CA GLU A 12 11.15 8.88 -7.91
C GLU A 12 11.01 8.04 -6.62
N LYS A 13 11.80 8.35 -5.60
CA LYS A 13 11.69 7.72 -4.28
C LYS A 13 10.32 7.94 -3.64
N ALA A 14 9.82 9.17 -3.67
CA ALA A 14 8.51 9.50 -3.13
C ALA A 14 7.37 8.85 -3.94
N VAL A 15 7.50 8.78 -5.27
CA VAL A 15 6.54 8.05 -6.13
C VAL A 15 6.44 6.58 -5.69
N LYS A 16 7.57 5.89 -5.50
CA LYS A 16 7.58 4.50 -5.01
C LYS A 16 6.94 4.36 -3.64
N THR A 17 7.15 5.32 -2.73
CA THR A 17 6.48 5.34 -1.43
C THR A 17 4.97 5.50 -1.60
N MET A 18 4.52 6.43 -2.44
CA MET A 18 3.09 6.67 -2.72
C MET A 18 2.41 5.45 -3.33
N GLU A 19 3.06 4.73 -4.24
CA GLU A 19 2.55 3.48 -4.83
C GLU A 19 2.35 2.39 -3.77
N ASN A 20 3.28 2.27 -2.81
CA ASN A 20 3.14 1.34 -1.69
C ASN A 20 1.97 1.71 -0.78
N VAL A 21 1.81 3.01 -0.47
CA VAL A 21 0.66 3.53 0.30
C VAL A 21 -0.64 3.20 -0.42
N ASP A 22 -0.73 3.50 -1.72
CA ASP A 22 -1.91 3.25 -2.55
C ASP A 22 -2.28 1.75 -2.59
N ALA A 23 -1.29 0.88 -2.76
CA ALA A 23 -1.50 -0.56 -2.73
C ALA A 23 -2.05 -1.06 -1.38
N ILE A 24 -1.58 -0.50 -0.25
CA ILE A 24 -2.10 -0.83 1.08
C ILE A 24 -3.54 -0.33 1.23
N GLN A 25 -3.81 0.92 0.89
CA GLN A 25 -5.14 1.54 1.00
C GLN A 25 -6.19 0.79 0.18
N LYS A 26 -5.86 0.42 -1.07
CA LYS A 26 -6.71 -0.44 -1.90
C LYS A 26 -6.89 -1.82 -1.30
N GLY A 27 -5.84 -2.37 -0.71
CA GLY A 27 -5.89 -3.65 -0.01
C GLY A 27 -6.83 -3.66 1.20
N LEU A 28 -6.87 -2.56 1.97
CA LEU A 28 -7.78 -2.39 3.11
C LEU A 28 -9.25 -2.27 2.68
N GLN A 29 -9.49 -1.68 1.51
CA GLN A 29 -10.83 -1.56 0.92
C GLN A 29 -11.29 -2.84 0.19
N HIS A 30 -10.42 -3.84 0.05
CA HIS A 30 -10.75 -5.08 -0.64
C HIS A 30 -11.82 -5.88 0.10
N LYS A 31 -12.92 -6.18 -0.59
CA LYS A 31 -13.96 -7.08 -0.09
C LYS A 31 -13.71 -8.50 -0.61
N PRO A 32 -13.36 -9.47 0.25
CA PRO A 32 -13.14 -10.84 -0.19
C PRO A 32 -14.44 -11.52 -0.61
N PHE A 33 -14.36 -12.37 -1.62
CA PHE A 33 -15.46 -13.25 -1.99
C PHE A 33 -15.69 -14.35 -0.93
N ASN A 34 -14.60 -14.93 -0.41
CA ASN A 34 -14.63 -15.87 0.72
C ASN A 34 -13.59 -15.46 1.78
N PRO A 35 -14.02 -14.82 2.89
CA PRO A 35 -13.14 -14.39 3.98
C PRO A 35 -12.34 -15.53 4.62
N ASN A 36 -12.87 -16.75 4.62
CA ASN A 36 -12.24 -17.90 5.27
C ASN A 36 -11.27 -18.65 4.35
N SER A 37 -11.17 -18.24 3.09
CA SER A 37 -10.27 -18.89 2.13
C SER A 37 -8.80 -18.69 2.51
N GLU A 38 -7.99 -19.72 2.25
CA GLU A 38 -6.54 -19.64 2.46
C GLU A 38 -5.89 -18.52 1.65
N ALA A 39 -6.40 -18.24 0.46
CA ALA A 39 -5.94 -17.13 -0.37
C ALA A 39 -6.16 -15.78 0.33
N HIS A 40 -7.34 -15.55 0.93
CA HIS A 40 -7.62 -14.31 1.64
C HIS A 40 -6.77 -14.17 2.91
N LYS A 41 -6.60 -15.25 3.70
CA LYS A 41 -5.71 -15.22 4.87
C LYS A 41 -4.27 -14.86 4.49
N LYS A 42 -3.73 -15.47 3.43
CA LYS A 42 -2.40 -15.14 2.89
C LYS A 42 -2.33 -13.70 2.39
N PHE A 43 -3.39 -13.20 1.78
CA PHE A 43 -3.49 -11.80 1.36
C PHE A 43 -3.40 -10.84 2.56
N LEU A 44 -4.15 -11.11 3.63
CA LEU A 44 -4.12 -10.29 4.86
C LEU A 44 -2.72 -10.30 5.51
N GLN A 45 -2.05 -11.45 5.59
CA GLN A 45 -0.68 -11.55 6.12
C GLN A 45 0.31 -10.71 5.31
N LYS A 46 0.20 -10.73 3.98
CA LYS A 46 1.02 -9.90 3.09
C LYS A 46 0.70 -8.42 3.25
N LEU A 47 -0.57 -8.05 3.39
CA LEU A 47 -1.00 -6.67 3.59
C LEU A 47 -0.45 -6.10 4.90
N GLU A 48 -0.52 -6.89 5.98
CA GLU A 48 0.01 -6.50 7.28
C GLU A 48 1.54 -6.34 7.26
N SER A 49 2.24 -7.25 6.58
CA SER A 49 3.69 -7.15 6.39
C SER A 49 4.09 -5.86 5.65
N LYS A 50 3.31 -5.45 4.63
CA LYS A 50 3.53 -4.19 3.91
C LYS A 50 3.31 -2.97 4.81
N LYS A 51 2.23 -2.97 5.61
CA LYS A 51 1.95 -1.91 6.60
C LYS A 51 3.13 -1.75 7.55
N GLN A 52 3.58 -2.84 8.17
CA GLN A 52 4.68 -2.81 9.13
C GLN A 52 5.99 -2.33 8.52
N ALA A 53 6.33 -2.79 7.31
CA ALA A 53 7.52 -2.34 6.62
C ALA A 53 7.51 -0.82 6.39
N LEU A 54 6.35 -0.28 5.98
CA LEU A 54 6.22 1.14 5.70
C LEU A 54 6.16 1.99 6.98
N SER A 55 5.41 1.56 8.01
CA SER A 55 5.40 2.23 9.32
C SER A 55 6.77 2.21 10.01
N LYS A 56 7.61 1.20 9.77
CA LYS A 56 8.99 1.19 10.26
C LYS A 56 9.84 2.29 9.62
N SER A 57 9.66 2.53 8.32
CA SER A 57 10.36 3.62 7.60
C SER A 57 9.75 5.00 7.87
N PHE A 58 8.45 5.06 8.14
CA PHE A 58 7.70 6.28 8.39
C PHE A 58 6.81 6.12 9.63
N PRO A 59 7.37 6.30 10.85
CA PRO A 59 6.65 6.04 12.11
C PRO A 59 5.40 6.89 12.35
N HIS A 60 5.24 7.97 11.60
CA HIS A 60 4.06 8.85 11.64
C HIS A 60 2.90 8.35 10.77
N MET A 61 3.10 7.32 9.93
CA MET A 61 2.04 6.75 9.11
C MET A 61 1.19 5.75 9.90
N SER A 62 -0.12 5.97 9.88
CA SER A 62 -1.15 5.04 10.38
C SER A 62 -2.04 4.59 9.23
N PHE A 63 -2.48 3.33 9.28
CA PHE A 63 -3.25 2.64 8.24
C PHE A 63 -4.48 1.97 8.81
#